data_AF-A0A1A9NE65-F1
#
_entry.id   AF-A0A1A9NE65-F1
#
_cell.length_a   1.000
_cell.length_b   1.000
_cell.length_c   1.000
_cell.angle_alpha   90.00
_cell.angle_beta   90.00
_cell.angle_gamma   90.00
#
_symmetry.space_group_name_H-M   'P 1'
#
loop_
_entity.id
_entity.type
_entity.pdbx_description
1 polymer ?
#
loop_
_entity_poly.entity_id
_entity_poly.type
_entity_poly.pdbx_seq_one_letter_code
_entity_poly.pdbx_strand_id
1 'polypeptide(L)'
;MKVPLWADELVSRGLPELRAKGEGQELEFKREFPQQVTDLAKEIAAFATSNSGTILIGVDDEGDIAGLKEVESPAERDKLLQRLEGICTNSIRPAVTPKATWAVESERVVLVVTVPKGSEPVYYSQQKPYLRHISTSRPAEPHEVVELVRKHLATRGEKVETTQTSEEKFRSDLASLLTRALAWAALPSNDRLTNPNLEKWRADCGFVATSLRTLASTDVAANEGLRPRLTLTADAFDEVVNFRLALNNGQDLEELAKRASSLADGLKQDIIDNIPPSEAFCAEALHAVRQFSRDVSDLGRRAYRMTQDGKIEQIKTEIGEIGEELVRLSFYDLSAIGKWFSPTLRKIGLRMRQVEMLRIYLDGGASSKQVQNDVIDCARALAALIEDQRGDPPSPLSPSADDIVTPEGLVFSKDEYERTRR
;
A
#
# COMPACT_ATOMS: atom_id res chain seq x y z
N MET A 1 -20.84 41.25 32.88
CA MET A 1 -19.50 41.82 32.62
C MET A 1 -19.35 42.04 31.13
N LYS A 2 -18.62 43.07 30.70
CA LYS A 2 -18.49 43.42 29.28
C LYS A 2 -17.39 42.56 28.67
N VAL A 3 -17.74 41.65 27.76
CA VAL A 3 -16.76 40.86 27.00
C VAL A 3 -15.94 41.83 26.14
N PRO A 4 -14.59 41.74 26.13
CA PRO A 4 -13.77 42.59 25.28
C PRO A 4 -14.12 42.40 23.79
N LEU A 5 -14.01 43.46 22.98
CA LEU A 5 -14.36 43.42 21.54
C LEU A 5 -13.61 42.35 20.72
N TRP A 6 -12.47 41.88 21.22
CA TRP A 6 -11.64 40.89 20.57
C TRP A 6 -11.94 39.44 20.99
N ALA A 7 -12.75 39.25 22.03
CA ALA A 7 -13.18 37.95 22.50
C ALA A 7 -14.59 37.66 21.97
N ASP A 8 -14.87 36.40 21.67
CA ASP A 8 -16.17 35.98 21.15
C ASP A 8 -17.20 35.93 22.29
N GLU A 9 -18.25 36.74 22.16
CA GLU A 9 -19.28 36.87 23.18
C GLU A 9 -20.12 35.60 23.36
N LEU A 10 -20.42 34.87 22.30
CA LEU A 10 -21.21 33.64 22.37
C LEU A 10 -20.41 32.53 23.04
N VAL A 11 -19.16 32.36 22.65
CA VAL A 11 -18.27 31.35 23.25
C VAL A 11 -18.02 31.69 24.72
N SER A 12 -17.79 32.96 25.05
CA SER A 12 -17.58 33.42 26.44
C SER A 12 -18.78 33.13 27.34
N ARG A 13 -20.01 33.30 26.84
CA ARG A 13 -21.23 32.98 27.58
C ARG A 13 -21.44 31.47 27.76
N GLY A 14 -20.96 30.65 26.83
CA GLY A 14 -21.10 29.19 26.86
C GLY A 14 -20.00 28.46 27.64
N LEU A 15 -18.90 29.13 28.02
CA LEU A 15 -17.80 28.53 28.78
C LEU A 15 -18.23 27.80 30.07
N PRO A 16 -19.12 28.34 30.93
CA PRO A 16 -19.54 27.66 32.16
C PRO A 16 -20.16 26.29 31.89
N GLU A 17 -21.00 26.19 30.85
CA GLU A 17 -21.66 24.94 30.46
C GLU A 17 -20.66 23.94 29.89
N LEU A 18 -19.69 24.39 29.08
CA LEU A 18 -18.64 23.52 28.55
C LEU A 18 -17.75 22.98 29.68
N ARG A 19 -17.30 23.82 30.60
CA ARG A 19 -16.47 23.40 31.75
C ARG A 19 -17.20 22.40 32.64
N ALA A 20 -18.50 22.64 32.90
CA ALA A 20 -19.31 21.76 33.74
C ALA A 20 -19.51 20.34 33.17
N LYS A 21 -19.28 20.13 31.85
CA LYS A 21 -19.32 18.78 31.24
C LYS A 21 -18.12 17.92 31.65
N GLY A 22 -17.00 18.53 32.05
CA GLY A 22 -15.74 17.83 32.32
C GLY A 22 -15.07 17.29 31.06
N GLU A 23 -13.84 16.80 31.21
CA GLU A 23 -13.11 16.16 30.12
C GLU A 23 -13.79 14.87 29.66
N GLY A 24 -13.72 14.59 28.36
CA GLY A 24 -14.35 13.42 27.78
C GLY A 24 -14.01 13.22 26.30
N GLN A 25 -14.89 12.52 25.59
CA GLN A 25 -14.65 12.12 24.21
C GLN A 25 -14.54 13.31 23.26
N GLU A 26 -15.21 14.42 23.56
CA GLU A 26 -15.29 15.62 22.70
C GLU A 26 -14.65 16.86 23.34
N LEU A 27 -14.13 16.76 24.57
CA LEU A 27 -13.65 17.90 25.34
C LEU A 27 -12.36 17.56 26.09
N GLU A 28 -11.36 18.44 25.98
CA GLU A 28 -10.06 18.32 26.62
C GLU A 28 -9.70 19.65 27.32
N PHE A 29 -9.13 19.59 28.51
CA PHE A 29 -8.66 20.75 29.26
C PHE A 29 -7.13 20.80 29.27
N LYS A 30 -6.62 22.03 29.22
CA LYS A 30 -5.21 22.34 29.42
C LYS A 30 -5.10 23.60 30.25
N ARG A 31 -4.50 23.49 31.42
CA ARG A 31 -4.32 24.61 32.35
C ARG A 31 -3.58 25.79 31.71
N GLU A 32 -2.57 25.51 30.90
CA GLU A 32 -1.76 26.49 30.19
C GLU A 32 -1.46 26.03 28.76
N PHE A 33 -1.00 26.93 27.90
CA PHE A 33 -0.58 26.55 26.55
C PHE A 33 0.67 25.64 26.65
N PRO A 34 0.60 24.36 26.23
CA PRO A 34 1.66 23.40 26.54
C PRO A 34 3.04 23.84 26.05
N GLN A 35 4.07 23.65 26.86
CA GLN A 35 5.45 23.96 26.47
C GLN A 35 5.95 22.98 25.40
N GLN A 36 5.65 21.69 25.57
CA GLN A 36 5.99 20.67 24.60
C GLN A 36 4.96 20.63 23.47
N VAL A 37 5.44 20.75 22.24
CA VAL A 37 4.62 20.72 21.02
C VAL A 37 3.78 19.44 20.93
N THR A 38 4.34 18.33 21.42
CA THR A 38 3.70 17.00 21.45
C THR A 38 2.41 16.95 22.23
N ASP A 39 2.33 17.69 23.33
CA ASP A 39 1.22 17.58 24.27
C ASP A 39 -0.07 18.13 23.68
N LEU A 40 0.02 19.13 22.82
CA LEU A 40 -1.14 19.64 22.07
C LEU A 40 -1.32 18.90 20.74
N ALA A 41 -0.23 18.54 20.06
CA ALA A 41 -0.29 17.85 18.78
C ALA A 41 -0.99 16.48 18.85
N LYS A 42 -0.74 15.73 19.94
CA LYS A 42 -1.37 14.40 20.14
C LYS A 42 -2.89 14.51 20.34
N GLU A 43 -3.36 15.54 21.04
CA GLU A 43 -4.79 15.76 21.28
C GLU A 43 -5.50 16.13 19.98
N ILE A 44 -4.93 17.07 19.22
CA ILE A 44 -5.48 17.48 17.92
C ILE A 44 -5.48 16.30 16.94
N ALA A 45 -4.41 15.50 16.90
CA ALA A 45 -4.36 14.29 16.09
C ALA A 45 -5.42 13.26 16.50
N ALA A 46 -5.59 13.02 17.81
CA ALA A 46 -6.59 12.08 18.32
C ALA A 46 -8.02 12.51 17.99
N PHE A 47 -8.37 13.80 18.13
CA PHE A 47 -9.66 14.31 17.70
C PHE A 47 -9.84 14.14 16.18
N ALA A 48 -8.88 14.60 15.37
CA ALA A 48 -8.98 14.46 13.92
C ALA A 48 -9.16 12.98 13.48
N THR A 49 -8.47 12.03 14.14
CA THR A 49 -8.62 10.58 13.93
C THR A 49 -9.96 10.02 14.41
N SER A 50 -10.49 10.45 15.55
CA SER A 50 -11.65 9.80 16.20
C SER A 50 -12.96 10.55 15.99
N ASN A 51 -13.02 11.83 16.36
CA ASN A 51 -14.23 12.67 16.35
C ASN A 51 -13.85 14.15 16.44
N SER A 52 -14.71 15.05 15.95
CA SER A 52 -14.52 16.48 16.25
C SER A 52 -14.53 16.71 17.77
N GLY A 53 -13.80 17.71 18.23
CA GLY A 53 -13.72 18.03 19.65
C GLY A 53 -13.22 19.44 19.92
N THR A 54 -13.22 19.81 21.19
CA THR A 54 -12.82 21.13 21.67
C THR A 54 -11.74 21.00 22.73
N ILE A 55 -10.70 21.82 22.63
CA ILE A 55 -9.65 21.94 23.64
C ILE A 55 -9.80 23.32 24.30
N LEU A 56 -9.98 23.35 25.61
CA LEU A 56 -9.99 24.59 26.40
C LEU A 56 -8.62 24.80 27.02
N ILE A 57 -7.89 25.80 26.52
CA ILE A 57 -6.57 26.17 27.04
C ILE A 57 -6.72 27.38 27.97
N GLY A 58 -6.31 27.23 29.22
CA GLY A 58 -6.61 28.15 30.33
C GLY A 58 -7.60 27.59 31.36
N VAL A 59 -7.90 26.29 31.31
CA VAL A 59 -8.81 25.58 32.22
C VAL A 59 -8.07 24.36 32.78
N ASP A 60 -8.10 24.14 34.09
CA ASP A 60 -7.48 22.96 34.70
C ASP A 60 -8.38 21.71 34.66
N ASP A 61 -7.86 20.60 35.14
CA ASP A 61 -8.48 19.27 35.01
C ASP A 61 -9.77 19.16 35.86
N GLU A 62 -9.88 19.96 36.94
CA GLU A 62 -11.08 20.12 37.75
C GLU A 62 -12.15 21.00 37.06
N GLY A 63 -11.80 21.61 35.93
CA GLY A 63 -12.64 22.50 35.17
C GLY A 63 -12.59 23.95 35.65
N ASP A 64 -11.73 24.33 36.60
CA ASP A 64 -11.56 25.71 37.05
C ASP A 64 -10.75 26.54 36.06
N ILE A 65 -11.08 27.84 35.95
CA ILE A 65 -10.42 28.73 34.98
C ILE A 65 -9.09 29.20 35.54
N ALA A 66 -7.99 28.63 35.10
CA ALA A 66 -6.66 29.16 35.42
C ALA A 66 -6.39 30.51 34.74
N GLY A 67 -6.84 30.65 33.49
CA GLY A 67 -6.60 31.81 32.63
C GLY A 67 -5.22 31.79 31.98
N LEU A 68 -5.15 32.17 30.70
CA LEU A 68 -3.89 32.31 29.98
C LEU A 68 -3.17 33.59 30.38
N LYS A 69 -1.85 33.49 30.53
CA LYS A 69 -0.93 34.61 30.71
C LYS A 69 -0.40 35.07 29.35
N GLU A 70 0.18 36.26 29.27
CA GLU A 70 0.75 36.81 28.03
C GLU A 70 -0.30 36.87 26.90
N VAL A 71 -1.46 37.45 27.19
CA VAL A 71 -2.57 37.61 26.22
C VAL A 71 -3.20 39.01 26.28
N GLU A 72 -2.56 39.93 26.98
CA GLU A 72 -3.08 41.29 27.20
C GLU A 72 -2.97 42.13 25.92
N SER A 73 -1.84 42.02 25.22
CA SER A 73 -1.61 42.72 23.95
C SER A 73 -2.10 41.91 22.74
N PRO A 74 -2.43 42.55 21.61
CA PRO A 74 -2.70 41.85 20.35
C PRO A 74 -1.53 40.98 19.88
N ALA A 75 -0.30 41.47 20.00
CA ALA A 75 0.90 40.77 19.52
C ALA A 75 1.15 39.45 20.25
N GLU A 76 0.88 39.39 21.57
CA GLU A 76 1.06 38.14 22.32
C GLU A 76 -0.02 37.10 21.96
N ARG A 77 -1.27 37.54 21.73
CA ARG A 77 -2.34 36.67 21.24
C ARG A 77 -2.02 36.10 19.86
N ASP A 78 -1.51 36.94 18.95
CA ASP A 78 -1.08 36.50 17.62
C ASP A 78 0.06 35.49 17.70
N LYS A 79 1.02 35.68 18.62
CA LYS A 79 2.13 34.74 18.86
C LYS A 79 1.62 33.36 19.29
N LEU A 80 0.60 33.28 20.15
CA LEU A 80 0.00 32.00 20.54
C LEU A 80 -0.75 31.33 19.38
N LEU A 81 -1.44 32.10 18.54
CA LEU A 81 -2.09 31.58 17.34
C LEU A 81 -1.07 31.05 16.32
N GLN A 82 0.02 31.78 16.08
CA GLN A 82 1.13 31.32 15.22
C GLN A 82 1.77 30.05 15.77
N ARG A 83 1.90 29.93 17.10
CA ARG A 83 2.41 28.71 17.73
C ARG A 83 1.48 27.54 17.50
N LEU A 84 0.17 27.73 17.67
CA LEU A 84 -0.85 26.71 17.35
C LEU A 84 -0.77 26.30 15.87
N GLU A 85 -0.70 27.26 14.96
CA GLU A 85 -0.55 27.02 13.52
C GLU A 85 0.72 26.21 13.22
N GLY A 86 1.86 26.57 13.82
CA GLY A 86 3.11 25.84 13.67
C GLY A 86 3.03 24.39 14.16
N ILE A 87 2.31 24.15 15.27
CA ILE A 87 2.06 22.79 15.78
C ILE A 87 1.25 21.99 14.76
N CYS A 88 0.13 22.55 14.30
CA CYS A 88 -0.78 21.93 13.35
C CYS A 88 -0.13 21.60 12.00
N THR A 89 0.70 22.52 11.49
CA THR A 89 1.34 22.38 10.17
C THR A 89 2.60 21.53 10.21
N ASN A 90 3.38 21.54 11.30
CA ASN A 90 4.69 20.87 11.34
C ASN A 90 4.69 19.55 12.11
N SER A 91 3.78 19.38 13.07
CA SER A 91 3.83 18.27 14.04
C SER A 91 2.66 17.29 13.93
N ILE A 92 1.71 17.57 13.03
CA ILE A 92 0.56 16.71 12.75
C ILE A 92 0.58 16.31 11.27
N ARG A 93 0.39 15.03 10.99
CA ARG A 93 0.34 14.49 9.62
C ARG A 93 -0.88 13.57 9.47
N PRO A 94 -1.80 13.82 8.53
CA PRO A 94 -1.95 15.03 7.70
C PRO A 94 -2.11 16.31 8.55
N ALA A 95 -1.90 17.49 7.95
CA ALA A 95 -2.12 18.76 8.67
C ALA A 95 -3.61 18.94 9.00
N VAL A 96 -3.89 19.56 10.15
CA VAL A 96 -5.26 19.84 10.64
C VAL A 96 -5.40 21.34 10.82
N THR A 97 -6.50 21.94 10.34
CA THR A 97 -6.78 23.37 10.53
C THR A 97 -7.89 23.54 11.58
N PRO A 98 -7.57 23.74 12.86
CA PRO A 98 -8.57 23.99 13.88
C PRO A 98 -9.11 25.44 13.82
N LYS A 99 -10.31 25.66 14.35
CA LYS A 99 -10.85 26.99 14.61
C LYS A 99 -10.44 27.41 16.02
N ALA A 100 -9.61 28.44 16.13
CA ALA A 100 -9.23 29.03 17.42
C ALA A 100 -10.08 30.27 17.72
N THR A 101 -10.59 30.39 18.94
CA THR A 101 -11.43 31.52 19.35
C THR A 101 -11.10 31.91 20.79
N TRP A 102 -10.96 33.21 21.02
CA TRP A 102 -10.70 33.74 22.34
C TRP A 102 -12.01 33.93 23.12
N ALA A 103 -12.03 33.48 24.36
CA ALA A 103 -13.17 33.62 25.25
C ALA A 103 -12.72 34.17 26.62
N VAL A 104 -13.62 34.87 27.31
CA VAL A 104 -13.33 35.49 28.61
C VAL A 104 -14.45 35.18 29.60
N GLU A 105 -14.06 34.67 30.78
CA GLU A 105 -14.96 34.44 31.90
C GLU A 105 -14.27 34.92 33.19
N SER A 106 -14.96 35.73 33.99
CA SER A 106 -14.42 36.31 35.23
C SER A 106 -13.05 37.01 35.07
N GLU A 107 -12.91 37.81 34.01
CA GLU A 107 -11.67 38.52 33.62
C GLU A 107 -10.47 37.63 33.27
N ARG A 108 -10.66 36.30 33.22
CA ARG A 108 -9.64 35.34 32.80
C ARG A 108 -9.87 34.94 31.35
N VAL A 109 -8.78 34.86 30.59
CA VAL A 109 -8.80 34.57 29.15
C VAL A 109 -8.59 33.08 28.91
N VAL A 110 -9.39 32.49 28.03
CA VAL A 110 -9.32 31.09 27.60
C VAL A 110 -9.22 31.05 26.09
N LEU A 111 -8.35 30.19 25.55
CA LEU A 111 -8.28 29.89 24.12
C LEU A 111 -9.08 28.62 23.85
N VAL A 112 -10.15 28.75 23.08
CA VAL A 112 -11.02 27.64 22.66
C VAL A 112 -10.59 27.17 21.29
N VAL A 113 -10.04 25.96 21.21
CA VAL A 113 -9.57 25.35 19.96
C VAL A 113 -10.55 24.26 19.55
N THR A 114 -11.32 24.51 18.49
CA THR A 114 -12.26 23.52 17.93
C THR A 114 -11.57 22.76 16.81
N VAL A 115 -11.38 21.46 17.02
CA VAL A 115 -10.73 20.55 16.08
C VAL A 115 -11.81 19.82 15.28
N PRO A 116 -11.85 19.96 13.94
CA PRO A 116 -12.79 19.20 13.14
C PRO A 116 -12.41 17.71 13.10
N LYS A 117 -13.39 16.86 12.82
CA LYS A 117 -13.10 15.48 12.39
C LYS A 117 -12.29 15.55 11.10
N GLY A 118 -11.19 14.82 11.05
CA GLY A 118 -10.30 14.81 9.91
C GLY A 118 -10.90 14.11 8.68
N SER A 119 -10.44 14.50 7.50
CA SER A 119 -10.86 13.92 6.23
C SER A 119 -10.15 12.60 5.91
N GLU A 120 -9.03 12.32 6.57
CA GLU A 120 -8.23 11.10 6.43
C GLU A 120 -8.51 10.13 7.58
N PRO A 121 -8.24 8.82 7.43
CA PRO A 121 -8.60 7.82 8.44
C PRO A 121 -7.83 7.95 9.74
N VAL A 122 -6.58 8.42 9.67
CA VAL A 122 -5.64 8.42 10.78
C VAL A 122 -4.74 9.65 10.71
N TYR A 123 -4.54 10.29 11.87
CA TYR A 123 -3.64 11.42 12.06
C TYR A 123 -2.53 11.06 13.04
N TYR A 124 -1.34 11.53 12.72
CA TYR A 124 -0.09 11.20 13.39
C TYR A 124 0.48 12.42 14.09
N SER A 125 1.07 12.21 15.26
CA SER A 125 2.01 13.14 15.88
C SER A 125 3.31 12.40 16.21
N GLN A 126 4.46 12.99 15.88
CA GLN A 126 5.78 12.33 16.03
C GLN A 126 5.83 10.90 15.46
N GLN A 127 5.30 10.68 14.25
CA GLN A 127 5.27 9.37 13.59
C GLN A 127 4.43 8.29 14.31
N LYS A 128 3.64 8.65 15.32
CA LYS A 128 2.70 7.75 16.00
C LYS A 128 1.26 8.14 15.69
N PRO A 129 0.39 7.19 15.29
CA PRO A 129 -1.03 7.45 15.10
C PRO A 129 -1.70 7.59 16.47
N TYR A 130 -2.55 8.60 16.65
CA TYR A 130 -3.28 8.81 17.91
C TYR A 130 -4.78 8.64 17.71
N LEU A 131 -5.44 8.06 18.71
CA LEU A 131 -6.90 7.95 18.78
C LEU A 131 -7.40 8.44 20.14
N ARG A 132 -8.63 8.95 20.13
CA ARG A 132 -9.35 9.34 21.34
C ARG A 132 -10.04 8.12 21.95
N HIS A 133 -9.69 7.81 23.19
CA HIS A 133 -10.27 6.75 24.00
C HIS A 133 -10.87 7.33 25.28
N ILE A 134 -12.18 7.54 25.28
CA ILE A 134 -12.93 8.17 26.37
C ILE A 134 -12.41 9.59 26.62
N SER A 135 -11.63 9.84 27.67
CA SER A 135 -11.06 11.16 27.98
C SER A 135 -9.57 11.27 27.62
N THR A 136 -8.98 10.23 27.03
CA THR A 136 -7.52 10.16 26.82
C THR A 136 -7.16 10.03 25.35
N SER A 137 -6.03 10.64 24.98
CA SER A 137 -5.41 10.48 23.66
C SER A 137 -4.26 9.50 23.75
N ARG A 138 -4.42 8.32 23.14
CA ARG A 138 -3.40 7.24 23.16
C ARG A 138 -2.94 6.86 21.76
N PRO A 139 -1.74 6.29 21.63
CA PRO A 139 -1.33 5.64 20.38
C PRO A 139 -2.36 4.57 19.95
N ALA A 140 -2.67 4.55 18.66
CA ALA A 140 -3.49 3.52 18.05
C ALA A 140 -2.66 2.24 17.85
N GLU A 141 -3.26 1.09 18.16
CA GLU A 141 -2.65 -0.21 17.88
C GLU A 141 -2.71 -0.53 16.37
N PRO A 142 -1.80 -1.37 15.83
CA PRO A 142 -1.76 -1.66 14.40
C PRO A 142 -3.10 -2.17 13.83
N HIS A 143 -3.83 -3.00 14.58
CA HIS A 143 -5.12 -3.53 14.14
C HIS A 143 -6.22 -2.44 14.07
N GLU A 144 -6.20 -1.46 14.98
CA GLU A 144 -7.13 -0.33 14.97
C GLU A 144 -6.86 0.58 13.77
N VAL A 145 -5.58 0.81 13.45
CA VAL A 145 -5.18 1.57 12.24
C VAL A 145 -5.68 0.87 10.98
N VAL A 146 -5.47 -0.45 10.86
CA VAL A 146 -5.96 -1.24 9.72
C VAL A 146 -7.48 -1.16 9.60
N GLU A 147 -8.21 -1.23 10.72
CA GLU A 147 -9.67 -1.13 10.73
C GLU A 147 -10.16 0.27 10.32
N LEU A 148 -9.55 1.34 10.84
CA LEU A 148 -9.86 2.72 10.48
C LEU A 148 -9.63 2.98 8.99
N VAL A 149 -8.51 2.50 8.45
CA VAL A 149 -8.20 2.60 7.02
C VAL A 149 -9.20 1.79 6.21
N ARG A 150 -9.53 0.56 6.60
CA ARG A 150 -10.53 -0.26 5.91
C ARG A 150 -11.91 0.41 5.89
N LYS A 151 -12.38 0.93 7.03
CA LYS A 151 -13.66 1.66 7.13
C LYS A 151 -13.64 2.89 6.25
N HIS A 152 -12.57 3.66 6.28
CA HIS A 152 -12.43 4.86 5.46
C HIS A 152 -12.38 4.56 3.96
N LEU A 153 -11.67 3.50 3.55
CA LEU A 153 -11.68 3.04 2.16
C LEU A 153 -13.04 2.50 1.74
N ALA A 154 -13.83 1.90 2.66
CA ALA A 154 -15.21 1.54 2.38
C ALA A 154 -16.10 2.79 2.18
N THR A 155 -15.94 3.82 3.01
CA THR A 155 -16.73 5.06 2.93
C THR A 155 -16.31 5.97 1.77
N ARG A 156 -15.02 6.01 1.40
CA ARG A 156 -14.54 6.71 0.19
C ARG A 156 -14.71 5.87 -1.08
N GLY A 157 -14.76 4.55 -0.94
CA GLY A 157 -15.10 3.60 -2.00
C GLY A 157 -16.56 3.68 -2.46
N GLU A 158 -17.41 4.43 -1.74
CA GLU A 158 -18.76 4.79 -2.19
C GLU A 158 -18.81 6.20 -2.79
N LYS A 159 -18.15 6.35 -3.94
CA LYS A 159 -18.68 7.13 -5.08
C LYS A 159 -17.96 6.80 -6.39
N VAL A 160 -17.83 5.51 -6.67
CA VAL A 160 -18.15 5.00 -7.99
C VAL A 160 -19.24 3.97 -7.71
N GLU A 161 -20.51 4.36 -7.86
CA GLU A 161 -21.56 3.37 -8.13
C GLU A 161 -21.24 2.75 -9.48
N THR A 162 -20.24 1.87 -9.53
CA THR A 162 -20.35 0.74 -10.42
C THR A 162 -21.39 -0.11 -9.73
N THR A 163 -22.50 -0.34 -10.43
CA THR A 163 -23.53 -1.32 -10.08
C THR A 163 -22.94 -2.73 -10.11
N GLN A 164 -21.82 -2.96 -9.41
CA GLN A 164 -21.11 -4.23 -9.40
C GLN A 164 -21.94 -5.19 -8.59
N THR A 165 -22.54 -6.13 -9.31
CA THR A 165 -23.26 -7.25 -8.72
C THR A 165 -22.31 -8.05 -7.80
N SER A 166 -22.87 -8.78 -6.83
CA SER A 166 -22.07 -9.66 -5.97
C SER A 166 -21.24 -10.67 -6.77
N GLU A 167 -21.72 -11.04 -7.97
CA GLU A 167 -21.02 -11.90 -8.94
C GLU A 167 -19.81 -11.20 -9.57
N GLU A 168 -19.94 -9.94 -10.01
CA GLU A 168 -18.82 -9.17 -10.57
C GLU A 168 -17.70 -8.97 -9.56
N LYS A 169 -18.06 -8.65 -8.30
CA LYS A 169 -17.08 -8.54 -7.22
C LYS A 169 -16.37 -9.87 -6.96
N PHE A 170 -17.13 -10.96 -6.86
CA PHE A 170 -16.58 -12.31 -6.68
C PHE A 170 -15.58 -12.67 -7.78
N ARG A 171 -15.92 -12.38 -9.05
CA ARG A 171 -15.05 -12.67 -10.19
C ARG A 171 -13.80 -11.78 -10.20
N SER A 172 -13.91 -10.51 -9.83
CA SER A 172 -12.76 -9.60 -9.70
C SER A 172 -11.78 -10.06 -8.61
N ASP A 173 -12.32 -10.45 -7.44
CA ASP A 173 -11.53 -10.97 -6.33
C ASP A 173 -10.84 -12.29 -6.73
N LEU A 174 -11.57 -13.19 -7.41
CA LEU A 174 -11.04 -14.45 -7.90
C LEU A 174 -9.95 -14.23 -8.96
N ALA A 175 -10.15 -13.33 -9.94
CA ALA A 175 -9.17 -13.02 -10.96
C ALA A 175 -7.87 -12.48 -10.36
N SER A 176 -7.99 -11.51 -9.45
CA SER A 176 -6.84 -10.95 -8.73
C SER A 176 -6.05 -12.02 -7.97
N LEU A 177 -6.77 -12.98 -7.37
CA LEU A 177 -6.15 -14.06 -6.62
C LEU A 177 -5.45 -15.09 -7.50
N LEU A 178 -6.09 -15.50 -8.59
CA LEU A 178 -5.51 -16.47 -9.53
C LEU A 178 -4.31 -15.88 -10.26
N THR A 179 -4.35 -14.61 -10.67
CA THR A 179 -3.21 -13.94 -11.30
C THR A 179 -2.02 -13.82 -10.34
N ARG A 180 -2.26 -13.55 -9.04
CA ARG A 180 -1.20 -13.59 -8.01
C ARG A 180 -0.58 -14.99 -7.88
N ALA A 181 -1.40 -16.03 -7.87
CA ALA A 181 -0.93 -17.40 -7.76
C ALA A 181 -0.09 -17.84 -8.98
N LEU A 182 -0.51 -17.47 -10.18
CA LEU A 182 0.18 -17.82 -11.43
C LEU A 182 1.46 -16.99 -11.66
N ALA A 183 1.55 -15.77 -11.13
CA ALA A 183 2.75 -14.95 -11.23
C ALA A 183 3.99 -15.65 -10.67
N TRP A 184 3.85 -16.37 -9.55
CA TRP A 184 4.94 -17.17 -8.99
C TRP A 184 5.28 -18.43 -9.78
N ALA A 185 4.30 -19.01 -10.47
CA ALA A 185 4.50 -20.18 -11.31
C ALA A 185 5.24 -19.84 -12.61
N ALA A 186 5.19 -18.57 -13.03
CA ALA A 186 5.88 -18.08 -14.21
C ALA A 186 7.40 -17.85 -13.99
N LEU A 187 7.87 -17.85 -12.74
CA LEU A 187 9.29 -17.73 -12.42
C LEU A 187 10.01 -19.08 -12.56
N PRO A 188 11.30 -19.10 -12.96
CA PRO A 188 12.08 -20.33 -13.01
C PRO A 188 12.15 -21.04 -11.65
N SER A 189 12.05 -22.38 -11.66
CA SER A 189 12.07 -23.20 -10.44
C SER A 189 13.32 -22.97 -9.59
N ASN A 190 14.49 -22.79 -10.23
CA ASN A 190 15.77 -22.57 -9.54
C ASN A 190 15.78 -21.26 -8.72
N ASP A 191 15.13 -20.21 -9.22
CA ASP A 191 15.13 -18.89 -8.57
C ASP A 191 14.14 -18.84 -7.40
N ARG A 192 13.00 -19.54 -7.55
CA ARG A 192 11.93 -19.61 -6.55
C ARG A 192 12.29 -20.45 -5.33
N LEU A 193 13.06 -21.53 -5.51
CA LEU A 193 13.37 -22.51 -4.45
C LEU A 193 14.54 -22.10 -3.53
N THR A 194 14.98 -20.84 -3.59
CA THR A 194 16.07 -20.32 -2.75
C THR A 194 15.52 -19.30 -1.73
N ASN A 195 16.05 -19.29 -0.52
CA ASN A 195 15.70 -18.25 0.46
C ASN A 195 16.31 -16.90 0.06
N PRO A 196 15.58 -15.78 0.21
CA PRO A 196 14.27 -15.63 0.87
C PRO A 196 13.04 -15.84 -0.03
N ASN A 197 13.23 -16.08 -1.33
CA ASN A 197 12.13 -16.18 -2.30
C ASN A 197 11.18 -17.35 -2.00
N LEU A 198 11.70 -18.47 -1.53
CA LEU A 198 10.93 -19.62 -1.10
C LEU A 198 9.96 -19.27 0.05
N GLU A 199 10.41 -18.50 1.03
CA GLU A 199 9.56 -18.06 2.16
C GLU A 199 8.48 -17.07 1.71
N LYS A 200 8.86 -16.08 0.87
CA LYS A 200 7.91 -15.14 0.26
C LYS A 200 6.83 -15.87 -0.54
N TRP A 201 7.25 -16.81 -1.39
CA TRP A 201 6.34 -17.61 -2.21
C TRP A 201 5.40 -18.46 -1.35
N ARG A 202 5.90 -19.13 -0.31
CA ARG A 202 5.06 -19.90 0.62
C ARG A 202 4.05 -19.02 1.37
N ALA A 203 4.44 -17.83 1.80
CA ALA A 203 3.51 -16.89 2.41
C ALA A 203 2.38 -16.52 1.44
N ASP A 204 2.71 -16.29 0.17
CA ASP A 204 1.72 -16.02 -0.87
C ASP A 204 0.81 -17.21 -1.17
N CYS A 205 1.33 -18.44 -1.21
CA CYS A 205 0.50 -19.63 -1.31
C CYS A 205 -0.50 -19.75 -0.14
N GLY A 206 -0.07 -19.43 1.09
CA GLY A 206 -0.95 -19.44 2.26
C GLY A 206 -2.05 -18.38 2.19
N PHE A 207 -1.71 -17.18 1.69
CA PHE A 207 -2.69 -16.13 1.41
C PHE A 207 -3.70 -16.57 0.34
N VAL A 208 -3.23 -17.18 -0.75
CA VAL A 208 -4.08 -17.69 -1.83
C VAL A 208 -5.02 -18.78 -1.31
N ALA A 209 -4.51 -19.76 -0.56
CA ALA A 209 -5.33 -20.83 0.01
C ALA A 209 -6.43 -20.29 0.93
N THR A 210 -6.09 -19.38 1.84
CA THR A 210 -7.05 -18.76 2.77
C THR A 210 -8.13 -17.96 2.03
N SER A 211 -7.73 -17.19 1.02
CA SER A 211 -8.64 -16.35 0.23
C SER A 211 -9.55 -17.19 -0.65
N LEU A 212 -9.05 -18.27 -1.27
CA LEU A 212 -9.86 -19.22 -2.03
C LEU A 212 -10.93 -19.88 -1.14
N ARG A 213 -10.62 -20.22 0.11
CA ARG A 213 -11.61 -20.75 1.06
C ARG A 213 -12.65 -19.71 1.45
N THR A 214 -12.23 -18.46 1.62
CA THR A 214 -13.14 -17.34 1.86
C THR A 214 -14.11 -17.18 0.70
N LEU A 215 -13.62 -17.18 -0.55
CA LEU A 215 -14.45 -17.14 -1.75
C LEU A 215 -15.37 -18.38 -1.85
N ALA A 216 -14.86 -19.58 -1.53
CA ALA A 216 -15.66 -20.81 -1.52
C ALA A 216 -16.81 -20.77 -0.50
N SER A 217 -16.71 -19.94 0.54
CA SER A 217 -17.77 -19.80 1.55
C SER A 217 -18.94 -18.90 1.12
N THR A 218 -18.78 -18.12 0.05
CA THR A 218 -19.80 -17.17 -0.45
C THR A 218 -21.00 -17.84 -1.10
N ASP A 219 -22.15 -17.16 -1.11
CA ASP A 219 -23.36 -17.65 -1.78
C ASP A 219 -23.19 -17.76 -3.30
N VAL A 220 -22.43 -16.83 -3.91
CA VAL A 220 -22.07 -16.88 -5.34
C VAL A 220 -21.37 -18.19 -5.68
N ALA A 221 -20.35 -18.58 -4.90
CA ALA A 221 -19.65 -19.84 -5.12
C ALA A 221 -20.54 -21.08 -4.93
N ALA A 222 -21.57 -21.00 -4.07
CA ALA A 222 -22.56 -22.06 -3.90
C ALA A 222 -23.44 -22.19 -5.14
N ASN A 223 -24.00 -21.06 -5.58
CA ASN A 223 -24.97 -20.97 -6.67
C ASN A 223 -24.33 -21.35 -8.01
N GLU A 224 -23.07 -20.97 -8.24
CA GLU A 224 -22.31 -21.33 -9.44
C GLU A 224 -21.65 -22.73 -9.34
N GLY A 225 -21.83 -23.46 -8.24
CA GLY A 225 -21.25 -24.80 -8.06
C GLY A 225 -19.71 -24.84 -7.98
N LEU A 226 -19.08 -23.70 -7.67
CA LEU A 226 -17.62 -23.53 -7.69
C LEU A 226 -16.93 -23.98 -6.39
N ARG A 227 -17.68 -24.14 -5.29
CA ARG A 227 -17.10 -24.48 -3.98
C ARG A 227 -16.11 -25.65 -4.01
N PRO A 228 -16.43 -26.82 -4.60
CA PRO A 228 -15.52 -27.96 -4.59
C PRO A 228 -14.21 -27.67 -5.31
N ARG A 229 -14.26 -26.92 -6.43
CA ARG A 229 -13.07 -26.56 -7.20
C ARG A 229 -12.20 -25.55 -6.45
N LEU A 230 -12.80 -24.53 -5.84
CA LEU A 230 -12.08 -23.53 -5.05
C LEU A 230 -11.41 -24.15 -3.82
N THR A 231 -12.11 -25.03 -3.11
CA THR A 231 -11.56 -25.76 -1.97
C THR A 231 -10.43 -26.70 -2.40
N LEU A 232 -10.61 -27.46 -3.48
CA LEU A 232 -9.56 -28.34 -4.01
C LEU A 232 -8.29 -27.56 -4.38
N THR A 233 -8.43 -26.40 -5.04
CA THR A 233 -7.30 -25.54 -5.36
C THR A 233 -6.66 -24.97 -4.09
N ALA A 234 -7.44 -24.57 -3.09
CA ALA A 234 -6.92 -24.10 -1.81
C ALA A 234 -6.11 -25.17 -1.08
N ASP A 235 -6.60 -26.41 -1.05
CA ASP A 235 -5.92 -27.54 -0.42
C ASP A 235 -4.58 -27.83 -1.10
N ALA A 236 -4.52 -27.74 -2.44
CA ALA A 236 -3.26 -27.89 -3.17
C ALA A 236 -2.22 -26.80 -2.83
N PHE A 237 -2.66 -25.56 -2.61
CA PHE A 237 -1.75 -24.51 -2.13
C PHE A 237 -1.30 -24.74 -0.68
N ASP A 238 -2.15 -25.28 0.19
CA ASP A 238 -1.75 -25.64 1.55
C ASP A 238 -0.75 -26.79 1.60
N GLU A 239 -0.82 -27.76 0.67
CA GLU A 239 0.19 -28.80 0.52
C GLU A 239 1.57 -28.18 0.26
N VAL A 240 1.66 -27.13 -0.57
CA VAL A 240 2.90 -26.38 -0.83
C VAL A 240 3.40 -25.66 0.42
N VAL A 241 2.51 -24.98 1.15
CA VAL A 241 2.84 -24.23 2.38
C VAL A 241 3.40 -25.15 3.45
N ASN A 242 2.72 -26.27 3.68
CA ASN A 242 3.03 -27.22 4.76
C ASN A 242 4.10 -28.24 4.39
N PHE A 243 4.59 -28.23 3.15
CA PHE A 243 5.64 -29.15 2.70
C PHE A 243 6.91 -28.99 3.54
N ARG A 244 7.39 -30.09 4.12
CA ARG A 244 8.64 -30.11 4.90
C ARG A 244 9.81 -30.38 3.97
N LEU A 245 10.70 -29.41 3.85
CA LEU A 245 11.93 -29.55 3.10
C LEU A 245 12.90 -30.48 3.82
N ALA A 246 13.43 -31.44 3.07
CA ALA A 246 14.46 -32.38 3.48
C ALA A 246 15.53 -32.46 2.38
N LEU A 247 16.65 -33.10 2.67
CA LEU A 247 17.67 -33.36 1.65
C LEU A 247 17.04 -34.19 0.52
N ASN A 248 17.19 -33.71 -0.72
CA ASN A 248 16.78 -34.39 -1.95
C ASN A 248 15.27 -34.53 -2.21
N ASN A 249 14.40 -33.75 -1.55
CA ASN A 249 12.94 -33.75 -1.81
C ASN A 249 12.42 -32.47 -2.48
N GLY A 250 13.32 -31.70 -3.11
CA GLY A 250 12.94 -30.46 -3.81
C GLY A 250 12.05 -30.68 -5.03
N GLN A 251 12.18 -31.83 -5.71
CA GLN A 251 11.34 -32.20 -6.85
C GLN A 251 9.88 -32.41 -6.43
N ASP A 252 9.64 -33.02 -5.27
CA ASP A 252 8.28 -33.21 -4.74
C ASP A 252 7.58 -31.86 -4.50
N LEU A 253 8.30 -30.86 -3.97
CA LEU A 253 7.75 -29.50 -3.81
C LEU A 253 7.41 -28.86 -5.15
N GLU A 254 8.23 -29.09 -6.17
CA GLU A 254 7.98 -28.59 -7.52
C GLU A 254 6.75 -29.25 -8.15
N GLU A 255 6.54 -30.55 -7.95
CA GLU A 255 5.34 -31.27 -8.40
C GLU A 255 4.08 -30.75 -7.71
N LEU A 256 4.12 -30.54 -6.38
CA LEU A 256 3.02 -29.93 -5.63
C LEU A 256 2.71 -28.52 -6.14
N ALA A 257 3.75 -27.71 -6.41
CA ALA A 257 3.59 -26.38 -6.97
C ALA A 257 2.95 -26.42 -8.36
N LYS A 258 3.42 -27.31 -9.24
CA LYS A 258 2.86 -27.49 -10.58
C LYS A 258 1.38 -27.88 -10.50
N ARG A 259 1.02 -28.82 -9.62
CA ARG A 259 -0.36 -29.22 -9.38
C ARG A 259 -1.23 -28.03 -8.93
N ALA A 260 -0.79 -27.27 -7.94
CA ALA A 260 -1.53 -26.10 -7.43
C ALA A 260 -1.71 -25.03 -8.52
N SER A 261 -0.66 -24.74 -9.28
CA SER A 261 -0.72 -23.78 -10.38
C SER A 261 -1.59 -24.25 -11.54
N SER A 262 -1.57 -25.54 -11.90
CA SER A 262 -2.47 -26.09 -12.93
C SER A 262 -3.94 -26.02 -12.52
N LEU A 263 -4.26 -26.25 -11.25
CA LEU A 263 -5.63 -26.08 -10.74
C LEU A 263 -6.07 -24.61 -10.77
N ALA A 264 -5.18 -23.69 -10.41
CA ALA A 264 -5.44 -22.25 -10.50
C ALA A 264 -5.62 -21.77 -11.95
N ASP A 265 -4.78 -22.25 -12.87
CA ASP A 265 -4.86 -21.93 -14.30
C ASP A 265 -6.18 -22.45 -14.91
N GLY A 266 -6.57 -23.68 -14.57
CA GLY A 266 -7.86 -24.23 -15.00
C GLY A 266 -9.06 -23.45 -14.48
N LEU A 267 -9.03 -22.96 -13.23
CA LEU A 267 -10.06 -22.06 -12.70
C LEU A 267 -10.12 -20.74 -13.47
N LYS A 268 -8.96 -20.18 -13.80
CA LYS A 268 -8.86 -18.91 -14.52
C LYS A 268 -9.40 -19.04 -15.94
N GLN A 269 -8.98 -20.08 -16.67
CA GLN A 269 -9.44 -20.34 -18.03
C GLN A 269 -10.95 -20.51 -18.11
N ASP A 270 -11.52 -21.28 -17.18
CA ASP A 270 -12.95 -21.59 -17.20
C ASP A 270 -13.83 -20.38 -16.82
N ILE A 271 -13.41 -19.61 -15.82
CA ILE A 271 -14.28 -18.62 -15.15
C ILE A 271 -13.95 -17.18 -15.57
N ILE A 272 -12.67 -16.88 -15.79
CA ILE A 272 -12.18 -15.51 -15.98
C ILE A 272 -11.87 -15.23 -17.46
N ASP A 273 -11.14 -16.11 -18.14
CA ASP A 273 -10.59 -15.80 -19.48
C ASP A 273 -11.65 -15.74 -20.58
N ASN A 274 -12.82 -16.34 -20.34
CA ASN A 274 -13.96 -16.25 -21.24
C ASN A 274 -14.69 -14.89 -21.16
N ILE A 275 -14.32 -14.03 -20.21
CA ILE A 275 -14.90 -12.71 -20.02
C ILE A 275 -13.88 -11.68 -20.47
N PRO A 276 -14.10 -11.01 -21.63
CA PRO A 276 -13.18 -9.98 -22.08
C PRO A 276 -13.16 -8.83 -21.07
N PRO A 277 -11.99 -8.29 -20.71
CA PRO A 277 -11.93 -7.14 -19.84
C PRO A 277 -12.58 -5.92 -20.48
N SER A 278 -13.11 -5.02 -19.64
CA SER A 278 -13.71 -3.78 -20.11
C SER A 278 -12.67 -2.86 -20.75
N GLU A 279 -13.10 -2.00 -21.68
CA GLU A 279 -12.22 -0.96 -22.25
C GLU A 279 -11.65 -0.05 -21.17
N ALA A 280 -12.43 0.25 -20.13
CA ALA A 280 -11.99 1.02 -18.97
C ALA A 280 -10.84 0.33 -18.23
N PHE A 281 -10.97 -0.98 -17.95
CA PHE A 281 -9.90 -1.76 -17.34
C PHE A 281 -8.63 -1.78 -18.20
N CYS A 282 -8.76 -1.97 -19.52
CA CYS A 282 -7.62 -1.93 -20.44
C CYS A 282 -6.93 -0.55 -20.44
N ALA A 283 -7.70 0.54 -20.38
CA ALA A 283 -7.16 1.89 -20.28
C ALA A 283 -6.43 2.13 -18.94
N GLU A 284 -6.99 1.64 -17.83
CA GLU A 284 -6.36 1.69 -16.50
C GLU A 284 -5.07 0.86 -16.44
N ALA A 285 -5.09 -0.36 -16.95
CA ALA A 285 -3.90 -1.21 -17.06
C ALA A 285 -2.81 -0.52 -17.88
N LEU A 286 -3.16 0.09 -19.02
CA LEU A 286 -2.21 0.83 -19.84
C LEU A 286 -1.65 2.06 -19.10
N HIS A 287 -2.48 2.78 -18.36
CA HIS A 287 -2.04 3.90 -17.53
C HIS A 287 -1.05 3.45 -16.45
N ALA A 288 -1.32 2.34 -15.75
CA ALA A 288 -0.42 1.75 -14.77
C ALA A 288 0.92 1.36 -15.41
N VAL A 289 0.90 0.67 -16.56
CA VAL A 289 2.12 0.29 -17.29
C VAL A 289 2.94 1.52 -17.71
N ARG A 290 2.29 2.61 -18.13
CA ARG A 290 2.97 3.89 -18.43
C ARG A 290 3.60 4.54 -17.19
N GLN A 291 2.97 4.41 -16.03
CA GLN A 291 3.56 4.86 -14.77
C GLN A 291 4.80 4.03 -14.43
N PHE A 292 4.68 2.71 -14.42
CA PHE A 292 5.81 1.81 -14.20
C PHE A 292 6.97 2.03 -15.17
N SER A 293 6.69 2.30 -16.45
CA SER A 293 7.72 2.65 -17.44
C SER A 293 8.50 3.90 -17.07
N ARG A 294 7.84 4.94 -16.56
CA ARG A 294 8.50 6.16 -16.09
C ARG A 294 9.34 5.89 -14.85
N ASP A 295 8.83 5.08 -13.92
CA ASP A 295 9.52 4.74 -12.68
C ASP A 295 10.78 3.92 -12.93
N VAL A 296 10.71 2.88 -13.78
CA VAL A 296 11.88 2.07 -14.19
C VAL A 296 12.88 2.90 -14.99
N SER A 297 12.40 3.81 -15.85
CA SER A 297 13.28 4.73 -16.59
C SER A 297 14.02 5.68 -15.64
N ASP A 298 13.34 6.18 -14.60
CA ASP A 298 13.99 6.97 -13.56
C ASP A 298 15.04 6.14 -12.83
N LEU A 299 14.68 4.94 -12.36
CA LEU A 299 15.58 3.99 -11.69
C LEU A 299 16.84 3.72 -12.54
N GLY A 300 16.69 3.48 -13.84
CA GLY A 300 17.81 3.29 -14.78
C GLY A 300 18.77 4.48 -14.83
N ARG A 301 18.27 5.73 -14.79
CA ARG A 301 19.12 6.95 -14.79
C ARG A 301 19.95 7.09 -13.52
N ARG A 302 19.42 6.65 -12.38
CA ARG A 302 20.06 6.74 -11.06
C ARG A 302 20.84 5.48 -10.64
N ALA A 303 20.65 4.36 -11.33
CA ALA A 303 21.25 3.05 -11.00
C ALA A 303 22.78 3.07 -10.87
N TYR A 304 23.47 3.81 -11.75
CA TYR A 304 24.92 3.97 -11.70
C TYR A 304 25.36 4.60 -10.36
N ARG A 305 24.77 5.74 -9.98
CA ARG A 305 25.08 6.44 -8.73
C ARG A 305 24.73 5.60 -7.51
N MET A 306 23.55 4.97 -7.52
CA MET A 306 23.12 4.09 -6.44
C MET A 306 24.07 2.91 -6.21
N THR A 307 24.65 2.36 -7.28
CA THR A 307 25.64 1.29 -7.16
C THR A 307 26.94 1.80 -6.53
N GLN A 308 27.41 3.00 -6.90
CA GLN A 308 28.59 3.62 -6.27
C GLN A 308 28.37 3.89 -4.78
N ASP A 309 27.13 4.22 -4.40
CA ASP A 309 26.70 4.41 -3.01
C ASP A 309 26.51 3.08 -2.23
N GLY A 310 26.74 1.92 -2.86
CA GLY A 310 26.53 0.61 -2.23
C GLY A 310 25.05 0.19 -2.08
N LYS A 311 24.12 0.85 -2.80
CA LYS A 311 22.66 0.64 -2.69
C LYS A 311 22.13 -0.37 -3.71
N ILE A 312 22.89 -1.40 -4.05
CA ILE A 312 22.51 -2.38 -5.08
C ILE A 312 21.23 -3.14 -4.73
N GLU A 313 21.03 -3.49 -3.45
CA GLU A 313 19.81 -4.18 -3.01
C GLU A 313 18.56 -3.30 -3.10
N GLN A 314 18.69 -1.98 -2.98
CA GLN A 314 17.57 -1.06 -3.22
C GLN A 314 17.16 -1.07 -4.70
N ILE A 315 18.13 -1.04 -5.62
CA ILE A 315 17.85 -1.14 -7.06
C ILE A 315 17.12 -2.45 -7.37
N LYS A 316 17.62 -3.57 -6.84
CA LYS A 316 17.04 -4.91 -7.02
C LYS A 316 15.62 -5.01 -6.46
N THR A 317 15.38 -4.43 -5.28
CA THR A 317 14.03 -4.40 -4.66
C THR A 317 13.07 -3.56 -5.49
N GLU A 318 13.45 -2.33 -5.83
CA GLU A 318 12.60 -1.40 -6.60
C GLU A 318 12.21 -1.99 -7.97
N ILE A 319 13.16 -2.59 -8.71
CA ILE A 319 12.83 -3.22 -10.01
C ILE A 319 12.01 -4.51 -9.85
N GLY A 320 12.26 -5.29 -8.80
CA GLY A 320 11.53 -6.53 -8.50
C GLY A 320 10.05 -6.30 -8.17
N GLU A 321 9.76 -5.25 -7.40
CA GLU A 321 8.40 -4.83 -7.05
C GLU A 321 7.61 -4.41 -8.29
N ILE A 322 8.21 -3.60 -9.17
CA ILE A 322 7.59 -3.22 -10.45
C ILE A 322 7.39 -4.45 -11.33
N GLY A 323 8.41 -5.31 -11.45
CA GLY A 323 8.32 -6.55 -12.22
C GLY A 323 7.17 -7.44 -11.79
N GLU A 324 6.89 -7.52 -10.49
CA GLU A 324 5.78 -8.30 -9.92
C GLU A 324 4.42 -7.83 -10.43
N GLU A 325 4.20 -6.51 -10.44
CA GLU A 325 2.96 -5.91 -10.94
C GLU A 325 2.79 -6.12 -12.44
N LEU A 326 3.87 -5.98 -13.22
CA LEU A 326 3.81 -6.22 -14.66
C LEU A 326 3.49 -7.68 -14.98
N VAL A 327 4.08 -8.63 -14.26
CA VAL A 327 3.76 -10.05 -14.41
C VAL A 327 2.30 -10.30 -14.07
N ARG A 328 1.77 -9.75 -12.96
CA ARG A 328 0.33 -9.87 -12.63
C ARG A 328 -0.57 -9.35 -13.73
N LEU A 329 -0.33 -8.11 -14.20
CA LEU A 329 -1.13 -7.49 -15.26
C LEU A 329 -1.09 -8.30 -16.55
N SER A 330 0.04 -8.96 -16.84
CA SER A 330 0.22 -9.80 -18.02
C SER A 330 -0.64 -11.08 -18.05
N PHE A 331 -1.28 -11.44 -16.94
CA PHE A 331 -2.19 -12.58 -16.90
C PHE A 331 -3.62 -12.22 -17.32
N TYR A 332 -3.96 -10.93 -17.41
CA TYR A 332 -5.20 -10.48 -18.02
C TYR A 332 -5.08 -10.44 -19.55
N ASP A 333 -6.20 -10.61 -20.24
CA ASP A 333 -6.26 -10.47 -21.69
C ASP A 333 -6.27 -8.98 -22.09
N LEU A 334 -5.09 -8.43 -22.35
CA LEU A 334 -4.92 -7.04 -22.79
C LEU A 334 -4.77 -6.94 -24.31
N SER A 335 -5.30 -7.91 -25.07
CA SER A 335 -5.24 -7.94 -26.53
C SER A 335 -5.90 -6.71 -27.19
N ALA A 336 -6.83 -6.05 -26.49
CA ALA A 336 -7.44 -4.78 -26.90
C ALA A 336 -6.42 -3.63 -27.00
N ILE A 337 -5.34 -3.64 -26.21
CA ILE A 337 -4.22 -2.69 -26.33
C ILE A 337 -3.34 -3.08 -27.51
N GLY A 338 -3.05 -4.38 -27.63
CA GLY A 338 -2.30 -4.95 -28.74
C GLY A 338 -2.18 -6.46 -28.58
N LYS A 339 -2.23 -7.21 -29.68
CA LYS A 339 -2.24 -8.68 -29.70
C LYS A 339 -1.08 -9.30 -28.89
N TRP A 340 0.09 -8.67 -28.92
CA TRP A 340 1.30 -9.15 -28.24
C TRP A 340 1.59 -8.44 -26.92
N PHE A 341 0.66 -7.60 -26.43
CA PHE A 341 0.89 -6.78 -25.25
C PHE A 341 1.09 -7.62 -23.99
N SER A 342 0.12 -8.47 -23.62
CA SER A 342 0.25 -9.33 -22.42
C SER A 342 1.47 -10.26 -22.47
N PRO A 343 1.73 -11.03 -23.55
CA PRO A 343 2.91 -11.90 -23.61
C PRO A 343 4.23 -11.14 -23.50
N THR A 344 4.35 -9.96 -24.12
CA THR A 344 5.56 -9.15 -24.09
C THR A 344 5.75 -8.51 -22.71
N LEU A 345 4.66 -7.99 -22.12
CA LEU A 345 4.65 -7.46 -20.76
C LEU A 345 5.11 -8.51 -19.74
N ARG A 346 4.65 -9.76 -19.91
CA ARG A 346 5.07 -10.89 -19.07
C ARG A 346 6.58 -11.11 -19.15
N LYS A 347 7.14 -11.15 -20.36
CA LYS A 347 8.59 -11.35 -20.56
C LYS A 347 9.41 -10.25 -19.90
N ILE A 348 9.01 -8.99 -20.06
CA ILE A 348 9.67 -7.83 -19.44
C ILE A 348 9.59 -7.92 -17.92
N GLY A 349 8.39 -8.17 -17.37
CA GLY A 349 8.19 -8.30 -15.93
C GLY A 349 8.99 -9.46 -15.31
N LEU A 350 9.04 -10.63 -15.98
CA LEU A 350 9.85 -11.75 -15.54
C LEU A 350 11.35 -11.41 -15.56
N ARG A 351 11.83 -10.68 -16.56
CA ARG A 351 13.23 -10.22 -16.58
C ARG A 351 13.53 -9.31 -15.40
N MET A 352 12.64 -8.38 -15.05
CA MET A 352 12.76 -7.53 -13.87
C MET A 352 12.84 -8.34 -12.57
N ARG A 353 12.01 -9.39 -12.46
CA ARG A 353 12.05 -10.32 -11.32
C ARG A 353 13.36 -11.12 -11.26
N GLN A 354 13.90 -11.53 -12.39
CA GLN A 354 15.22 -12.17 -12.43
C GLN A 354 16.32 -11.24 -11.91
N VAL A 355 16.26 -9.93 -12.24
CA VAL A 355 17.21 -8.93 -11.72
C VAL A 355 17.17 -8.85 -10.19
N GLU A 356 15.98 -8.89 -9.57
CA GLU A 356 15.83 -8.95 -8.11
C GLU A 356 16.58 -10.16 -7.51
N MET A 357 16.57 -11.29 -8.22
CA MET A 357 17.10 -12.57 -7.75
C MET A 357 18.58 -12.79 -8.09
N LEU A 358 19.20 -11.88 -8.87
CA LEU A 358 20.62 -11.96 -9.20
C LEU A 358 21.48 -11.92 -7.93
N ARG A 359 22.40 -12.88 -7.85
CA ARG A 359 23.41 -12.95 -6.78
C ARG A 359 24.53 -11.96 -7.09
N ILE A 360 24.95 -11.21 -6.07
CA ILE A 360 26.07 -10.27 -6.16
C ILE A 360 27.32 -10.95 -5.62
N TYR A 361 28.35 -11.10 -6.47
CA TYR A 361 29.62 -11.72 -6.12
C TYR A 361 30.73 -10.69 -5.87
N LEU A 362 31.82 -11.12 -5.23
CA LEU A 362 33.05 -10.34 -5.10
C LEU A 362 33.87 -10.41 -6.40
N ASP A 363 33.33 -9.85 -7.48
CA ASP A 363 33.84 -10.00 -8.85
C ASP A 363 34.40 -8.68 -9.44
N GLY A 364 34.78 -7.75 -8.57
CA GLY A 364 35.25 -6.43 -9.00
C GLY A 364 34.13 -5.51 -9.55
N GLY A 365 32.86 -5.83 -9.27
CA GLY A 365 31.71 -5.00 -9.63
C GLY A 365 31.07 -5.39 -10.97
N ALA A 366 31.43 -6.54 -11.54
CA ALA A 366 30.81 -7.04 -12.76
C ALA A 366 29.33 -7.39 -12.53
N SER A 367 28.99 -8.06 -11.42
CA SER A 367 27.61 -8.34 -11.01
C SER A 367 26.78 -7.06 -10.88
N SER A 368 27.33 -6.03 -10.25
CA SER A 368 26.62 -4.76 -10.06
C SER A 368 26.43 -4.01 -11.39
N LYS A 369 27.40 -4.11 -12.30
CA LYS A 369 27.29 -3.56 -13.65
C LYS A 369 26.24 -4.30 -14.48
N GLN A 370 26.14 -5.61 -14.33
CA GLN A 370 25.10 -6.41 -14.97
C GLN A 370 23.71 -5.95 -14.52
N VAL A 371 23.47 -5.81 -13.21
CA VAL A 371 22.19 -5.29 -12.68
C VAL A 371 21.86 -3.92 -13.28
N GLN A 372 22.82 -3.00 -13.36
CA GLN A 372 22.58 -1.69 -13.99
C GLN A 372 22.16 -1.81 -15.46
N ASN A 373 22.86 -2.63 -16.24
CA ASN A 373 22.55 -2.84 -17.65
C ASN A 373 21.16 -3.45 -17.81
N ASP A 374 20.84 -4.49 -17.02
CA ASP A 374 19.55 -5.17 -17.07
C ASP A 374 18.39 -4.23 -16.71
N VAL A 375 18.57 -3.34 -15.72
CA VAL A 375 17.58 -2.30 -15.38
C VAL A 375 17.34 -1.37 -16.57
N ILE A 376 18.41 -0.89 -17.20
CA ILE A 376 18.33 0.01 -18.35
C ILE A 376 17.66 -0.68 -19.55
N ASP A 377 18.00 -1.95 -19.81
CA ASP A 377 17.44 -2.71 -20.91
C ASP A 377 15.95 -2.99 -20.68
N CYS A 378 15.55 -3.31 -19.44
CA CYS A 378 14.14 -3.43 -19.05
C CYS A 378 13.37 -2.10 -19.24
N ALA A 379 13.98 -0.96 -18.89
CA ALA A 379 13.39 0.36 -19.09
C ALA A 379 13.10 0.62 -20.58
N ARG A 380 14.09 0.36 -21.44
CA ARG A 380 13.96 0.52 -22.90
C ARG A 380 12.89 -0.41 -23.47
N ALA A 381 12.89 -1.67 -23.05
CA ALA A 381 11.91 -2.66 -23.51
C ALA A 381 10.47 -2.25 -23.17
N LEU A 382 10.26 -1.77 -21.93
CA LEU A 382 8.95 -1.35 -21.48
C LEU A 382 8.47 -0.07 -22.18
N ALA A 383 9.38 0.88 -22.42
CA ALA A 383 9.07 2.06 -23.22
C ALA A 383 8.70 1.70 -24.67
N ALA A 384 9.46 0.81 -25.31
CA ALA A 384 9.17 0.34 -26.67
C ALA A 384 7.80 -0.34 -26.77
N LEU A 385 7.43 -1.16 -25.78
CA LEU A 385 6.10 -1.80 -25.71
C LEU A 385 4.95 -0.76 -25.64
N ILE A 386 5.18 0.38 -24.99
CA ILE A 386 4.18 1.45 -24.88
C ILE A 386 4.07 2.25 -26.19
N GLU A 387 5.17 2.43 -26.91
CA GLU A 387 5.21 3.16 -28.17
C GLU A 387 4.62 2.35 -29.34
N ASP A 388 4.91 1.04 -29.38
CA ASP A 388 4.47 0.15 -30.46
C ASP A 388 3.18 -0.61 -30.10
N GLN A 389 2.05 0.10 -30.02
CA GLN A 389 0.74 -0.50 -29.71
C GLN A 389 -0.01 -1.00 -30.96
N ARG A 390 0.57 -0.89 -32.16
CA ARG A 390 -0.10 -1.24 -33.44
C ARG A 390 0.76 -2.04 -34.43
N GLY A 391 2.00 -2.42 -34.09
CA GLY A 391 2.96 -3.08 -34.97
C GLY A 391 3.45 -4.46 -34.49
N ASP A 392 4.27 -5.09 -35.35
CA ASP A 392 4.86 -6.43 -35.21
C ASP A 392 5.59 -6.67 -33.88
N PRO A 393 5.86 -7.93 -33.47
CA PRO A 393 6.51 -8.21 -32.18
C PRO A 393 7.83 -7.42 -32.04
N PRO A 394 8.05 -6.73 -30.90
CA PRO A 394 9.29 -6.01 -30.68
C PRO A 394 10.47 -6.98 -30.77
N SER A 395 11.58 -6.53 -31.37
CA SER A 395 12.81 -7.30 -31.48
C SER A 395 13.13 -7.94 -30.12
N PRO A 396 13.46 -9.25 -30.08
CA PRO A 396 13.75 -9.92 -28.83
C PRO A 396 14.81 -9.13 -28.07
N LEU A 397 14.56 -8.89 -26.77
CA LEU A 397 15.60 -8.41 -25.86
C LEU A 397 16.83 -9.28 -26.11
N SER A 398 17.95 -8.63 -26.44
CA SER A 398 19.20 -9.34 -26.69
C SER A 398 19.43 -10.32 -25.54
N PRO A 399 19.50 -11.63 -25.81
CA PRO A 399 19.88 -12.57 -24.78
C PRO A 399 21.24 -12.12 -24.22
N SER A 400 21.48 -12.35 -22.93
CA SER A 400 22.86 -12.32 -22.45
C SER A 400 23.70 -13.21 -23.36
N ALA A 401 24.99 -12.91 -23.55
CA ALA A 401 25.86 -13.70 -24.43
C ALA A 401 25.91 -15.20 -24.08
N ASP A 402 25.43 -15.56 -22.89
CA ASP A 402 25.33 -16.92 -22.37
C ASP A 402 23.91 -17.51 -22.40
N ASP A 403 22.92 -16.91 -23.06
CA ASP A 403 21.53 -17.38 -22.99
C ASP A 403 21.10 -18.31 -24.15
N ILE A 404 20.39 -19.39 -23.82
CA ILE A 404 19.79 -20.41 -24.71
C ILE A 404 18.27 -20.26 -24.72
N VAL A 405 17.67 -20.16 -25.91
CA VAL A 405 16.22 -20.01 -26.09
C VAL A 405 15.59 -21.36 -26.46
N THR A 406 14.55 -21.76 -25.73
CA THR A 406 13.78 -23.00 -25.96
C THR A 406 12.65 -22.85 -26.99
N PRO A 407 12.09 -23.96 -27.51
CA PRO A 407 10.97 -23.92 -28.46
C PRO A 407 9.73 -23.20 -27.94
N GLU A 408 9.51 -23.15 -26.62
CA GLU A 408 8.43 -22.40 -25.97
C GLU A 408 8.75 -20.90 -25.78
N GLY A 409 9.94 -20.44 -26.21
CA GLY A 409 10.36 -19.05 -26.12
C GLY A 409 10.87 -18.60 -24.75
N LEU A 410 11.24 -19.55 -23.88
CA LEU A 410 11.91 -19.28 -22.60
C LEU A 410 13.42 -19.15 -22.82
N VAL A 411 14.02 -18.17 -22.15
CA VAL A 411 15.46 -17.85 -22.22
C VAL A 411 16.14 -18.37 -20.95
N PHE A 412 17.12 -19.26 -21.12
CA PHE A 412 17.91 -19.90 -20.05
C PHE A 412 19.34 -19.39 -20.10
N SER A 413 20.05 -19.25 -18.98
CA SER A 413 21.52 -19.19 -19.07
C SER A 413 22.10 -20.55 -19.46
N LYS A 414 23.29 -20.57 -20.07
CA LYS A 414 23.98 -21.78 -20.53
C LYS A 414 24.22 -22.76 -19.39
N ASP A 415 24.54 -22.24 -18.21
CA ASP A 415 24.70 -23.03 -16.97
C ASP A 415 23.39 -23.67 -16.50
N GLU A 416 22.23 -23.03 -16.74
CA GLU A 416 20.92 -23.60 -16.42
C GLU A 416 20.50 -24.68 -17.40
N TYR A 417 20.70 -24.46 -18.70
CA TYR A 417 20.38 -25.44 -19.73
C TYR A 417 21.22 -26.73 -19.57
N GLU A 418 22.49 -26.60 -19.24
CA GLU A 418 23.37 -27.76 -19.00
C GLU A 418 23.02 -28.52 -17.71
N ARG A 419 22.47 -27.85 -16.69
CA ARG A 419 21.97 -28.50 -15.47
C ARG A 419 20.65 -29.23 -15.66
N THR A 420 19.75 -28.72 -16.52
CA THR A 420 18.50 -29.41 -16.85
C THR A 420 18.69 -30.68 -17.69
N ARG A 421 19.90 -30.92 -18.23
CA ARG A 421 20.22 -32.06 -19.10
C ARG A 421 21.01 -33.18 -18.41
N ARG A 422 21.38 -33.01 -17.13
CA ARG A 422 22.00 -34.02 -16.26
C ARG A 422 21.03 -34.42 -15.18
#